data_AF-A0A0F2RJQ7-F1
#
_entry.id   AF-A0A0F2RJQ7-F1
#
_cell.length_a   1.000
_cell.length_b   1.000
_cell.length_c   1.000
_cell.angle_alpha   90.00
_cell.angle_beta   90.00
_cell.angle_gamma   90.00
#
_symmetry.space_group_name_H-M   'P 1'
#
loop_
_entity.id
_entity.type
_entity.pdbx_description
1 polymer ?
#
loop_
_entity_poly.entity_id
_entity_poly.type
_entity_poly.pdbx_seq_one_letter_code
_entity_poly.pdbx_strand_id
1 'polypeptide(L)'
;MRMKPASNEQEAEVGDIEVLAAILQQERKGHCHIRSLCFGMFVFSFVLLLCAMGVIGFSFIVGTPGGGERASPMILQVLAPLSAAMIGFFASWCAAHNCINSIDRSLYAAQAKRYKLFEGFVRELQCASKKKRSLLLDMVGSIVA
;
A
#
# COMPACT_ATOMS: atom_id res chain seq x y z
N MET A 1 -10.05 40.54 -35.26
CA MET A 1 -10.48 39.44 -34.36
C MET A 1 -9.90 38.14 -34.93
N ARG A 2 -8.77 37.69 -34.38
CA ARG A 2 -8.05 36.48 -34.85
C ARG A 2 -8.66 35.27 -34.12
N MET A 3 -9.11 34.29 -34.88
CA MET A 3 -9.71 33.06 -34.36
C MET A 3 -8.71 32.30 -33.48
N LYS A 4 -9.23 31.79 -32.36
CA LYS A 4 -8.56 30.93 -31.36
C LYS A 4 -7.99 29.65 -32.01
N PRO A 5 -6.73 29.26 -31.73
CA PRO A 5 -6.29 27.88 -31.88
C PRO A 5 -6.70 27.08 -30.63
N ALA A 6 -7.98 26.71 -30.50
CA ALA A 6 -8.47 25.98 -29.32
C ALA A 6 -8.39 24.45 -29.45
N SER A 7 -8.08 23.90 -30.63
CA SER A 7 -8.08 22.45 -30.86
C SER A 7 -6.81 21.75 -30.35
N ASN A 8 -5.63 22.34 -30.54
CA ASN A 8 -4.37 21.66 -30.26
C ASN A 8 -4.02 21.64 -28.76
N GLU A 9 -4.46 22.64 -27.98
CA GLU A 9 -4.25 22.66 -26.52
C GLU A 9 -5.16 21.65 -25.82
N GLN A 10 -6.41 21.48 -26.27
CA GLN A 10 -7.31 20.47 -25.70
C GLN A 10 -6.90 19.03 -26.03
N GLU A 11 -6.33 18.77 -27.21
CA GLU A 11 -5.80 17.43 -27.54
C GLU A 11 -4.55 17.08 -26.72
N ALA A 12 -3.67 18.05 -26.46
CA ALA A 12 -2.52 17.87 -25.57
C ALA A 12 -2.96 17.62 -24.11
N GLU A 13 -3.94 18.39 -23.62
CA GLU A 13 -4.49 18.26 -22.26
C GLU A 13 -5.15 16.89 -22.04
N VAL A 14 -5.89 16.38 -23.03
CA VAL A 14 -6.51 15.05 -22.98
C VAL A 14 -5.46 13.94 -23.02
N GLY A 15 -4.42 14.08 -23.85
CA GLY A 15 -3.30 13.14 -23.90
C GLY A 15 -2.55 13.04 -22.57
N ASP A 16 -2.27 14.17 -21.92
CA ASP A 16 -1.55 14.18 -20.64
C ASP A 16 -2.38 13.57 -19.50
N ILE A 17 -3.71 13.72 -19.52
CA ILE A 17 -4.62 13.07 -18.56
C ILE A 17 -4.65 11.55 -18.76
N GLU A 18 -4.65 11.08 -20.00
CA GLU A 18 -4.60 9.64 -20.31
C GLU A 18 -3.28 9.03 -19.85
N VAL A 19 -2.15 9.72 -20.07
CA VAL A 19 -0.82 9.32 -19.58
C VAL A 19 -0.81 9.28 -18.05
N LEU A 20 -1.38 10.30 -17.40
CA LEU A 20 -1.46 10.38 -15.95
C LEU A 20 -2.31 9.26 -15.33
N ALA A 21 -3.45 8.96 -15.95
CA ALA A 21 -4.32 7.86 -15.57
C ALA A 21 -3.63 6.51 -15.77
N ALA A 22 -2.88 6.34 -16.86
CA ALA A 22 -2.11 5.13 -17.14
C ALA A 22 -1.01 4.90 -16.08
N ILE A 23 -0.27 5.96 -15.70
CA ILE A 23 0.76 5.90 -14.65
C ILE A 23 0.12 5.49 -13.31
N LEU A 24 -0.98 6.13 -12.92
CA LEU A 24 -1.68 5.81 -11.68
C LEU A 24 -2.27 4.39 -11.68
N GLN A 25 -2.79 3.92 -12.81
CA GLN A 25 -3.25 2.53 -12.95
C GLN A 25 -2.11 1.52 -12.82
N GLN A 26 -0.93 1.83 -13.38
CA GLN A 26 0.26 1.00 -13.26
C GLN A 26 0.74 0.92 -11.80
N GLU A 27 0.77 2.05 -11.08
CA GLU A 27 1.07 2.09 -9.64
C GLU A 27 0.03 1.32 -8.82
N ARG A 28 -1.26 1.45 -9.14
CA ARG A 28 -2.34 0.67 -8.50
C ARG A 28 -2.10 -0.83 -8.62
N LYS A 29 -1.71 -1.33 -9.79
CA LYS A 29 -1.39 -2.75 -10.01
C LYS A 29 -0.20 -3.19 -9.16
N GLY A 30 0.86 -2.39 -9.12
CA GLY A 30 2.03 -2.65 -8.27
C GLY A 30 1.66 -2.74 -6.79
N HIS A 31 0.91 -1.76 -6.30
CA HIS A 31 0.43 -1.76 -4.92
C HIS A 31 -0.56 -2.88 -4.63
N CYS A 32 -1.42 -3.30 -5.58
CA CYS A 32 -2.34 -4.42 -5.39
C CYS A 32 -1.59 -5.75 -5.20
N HIS A 33 -0.49 -5.94 -5.94
CA HIS A 33 0.39 -7.09 -5.77
C HIS A 33 1.09 -7.07 -4.40
N ILE A 34 1.66 -5.92 -4.01
CA ILE A 34 2.29 -5.75 -2.68
C ILE A 34 1.27 -5.99 -1.58
N ARG A 35 0.04 -5.46 -1.73
CA ARG A 35 -1.10 -5.74 -0.86
C ARG A 35 -1.23 -7.25 -0.73
N SER A 36 -1.55 -7.97 -1.81
CA SER A 36 -1.76 -9.43 -1.77
C SER A 36 -0.63 -10.20 -1.09
N LEU A 37 0.63 -9.83 -1.37
CA LEU A 37 1.80 -10.43 -0.73
C LEU A 37 1.86 -10.15 0.77
N CYS A 38 1.67 -8.91 1.21
CA CYS A 38 1.69 -8.54 2.62
C CYS A 38 0.60 -9.26 3.43
N PHE A 39 -0.60 -9.46 2.86
CA PHE A 39 -1.63 -10.26 3.54
C PHE A 39 -1.32 -11.74 3.56
N GLY A 40 -0.79 -12.28 2.46
CA GLY A 40 -0.31 -13.67 2.45
C GLY A 40 0.74 -13.93 3.54
N MET A 41 1.72 -13.03 3.66
CA MET A 41 2.76 -13.10 4.68
C MET A 41 2.20 -12.91 6.09
N PHE A 42 1.24 -11.98 6.29
CA PHE A 42 0.56 -11.79 7.55
C PHE A 42 -0.19 -13.06 8.00
N VAL A 43 -1.01 -13.66 7.12
CA VAL A 43 -1.76 -14.89 7.40
C VAL A 43 -0.80 -16.03 7.70
N PHE A 44 0.29 -16.16 6.92
CA PHE A 44 1.30 -17.18 7.15
C PHE A 44 1.97 -17.03 8.53
N SER A 45 2.43 -15.82 8.89
CA SER A 45 3.00 -15.55 10.21
C SER A 45 2.01 -15.78 11.35
N PHE A 46 0.74 -15.42 11.16
CA PHE A 46 -0.32 -15.65 12.13
C PHE A 46 -0.58 -17.14 12.38
N VAL A 47 -0.66 -17.95 11.30
CA VAL A 47 -0.84 -19.40 11.41
C VAL A 47 0.36 -20.04 12.12
N LEU A 48 1.58 -19.66 11.78
CA LEU A 48 2.78 -20.15 12.48
C LEU A 48 2.77 -19.80 13.97
N LEU A 49 2.31 -18.60 14.33
CA LEU A 49 2.15 -18.17 15.72
C LEU A 49 1.12 -19.05 16.46
N LEU A 50 -0.03 -19.33 15.84
CA LEU A 50 -1.05 -20.21 16.41
C LEU A 50 -0.53 -21.64 16.60
N CYS A 51 0.21 -22.18 15.63
CA CYS A 51 0.85 -23.48 15.76
C CYS A 51 1.85 -23.50 16.91
N ALA A 52 2.71 -22.49 17.03
CA ALA A 52 3.68 -22.38 18.13
C ALA A 52 2.99 -22.32 19.49
N MET A 53 1.95 -21.49 19.62
CA MET A 53 1.13 -21.39 20.84
C MET A 53 0.42 -22.71 21.16
N GLY A 54 -0.08 -23.42 20.15
CA GLY A 54 -0.71 -24.74 20.31
C GLY A 54 0.27 -25.79 20.82
N VAL A 55 1.48 -25.85 20.26
CA VAL A 55 2.54 -26.76 20.72
C VAL A 55 2.94 -26.46 22.16
N ILE A 56 3.11 -25.18 22.52
CA ILE A 56 3.39 -24.75 23.89
C ILE A 56 2.25 -25.19 24.81
N GLY A 57 1.00 -24.84 24.51
CA GLY A 57 -0.17 -25.15 25.33
C GLY A 57 -0.34 -26.66 25.53
N PHE A 58 -0.18 -27.45 24.47
CA PHE A 58 -0.24 -28.91 24.56
C PHE A 58 0.88 -29.49 25.45
N SER A 59 2.10 -28.96 25.33
CA SER A 59 3.24 -29.39 26.16
C SER A 59 3.00 -29.10 27.64
N PHE A 60 2.35 -27.98 27.98
CA PHE A 60 1.95 -27.66 29.35
C PHE A 60 0.85 -28.60 29.90
N ILE A 61 -0.11 -29.01 29.06
CA ILE A 61 -1.23 -29.87 29.46
C ILE A 61 -0.76 -31.32 29.68
N VAL A 62 0.09 -31.85 28.79
CA VAL A 62 0.58 -33.24 28.85
C VAL A 62 1.75 -33.39 29.84
N GLY A 63 2.47 -32.31 30.14
CA GLY A 63 3.74 -32.33 30.88
C GLY A 63 3.68 -32.21 32.41
N THR A 64 2.56 -32.48 33.10
CA THR A 64 2.57 -32.50 34.58
C THR A 64 1.88 -33.74 35.15
N PRO A 65 2.60 -34.50 36.01
CA PRO A 65 2.57 -34.17 37.43
C PRO A 65 3.98 -34.15 38.05
N GLY A 66 4.44 -32.95 38.42
CA GLY A 66 5.62 -32.76 39.28
C GLY A 66 6.86 -32.24 38.56
N GLY A 67 7.23 -31.00 38.88
CA GLY A 67 8.56 -30.46 38.59
C GLY A 67 8.63 -29.73 37.25
N GLY A 68 8.43 -28.42 37.31
CA GLY A 68 8.40 -27.56 36.13
C GLY A 68 9.69 -27.61 35.32
N GLU A 69 9.55 -27.84 34.02
CA GLU A 69 10.61 -27.57 33.06
C GLU A 69 10.05 -26.71 31.93
N ARG A 70 10.28 -25.40 32.12
CA ARG A 70 10.61 -24.39 31.12
C ARG A 70 10.14 -24.70 29.71
N ALA A 71 9.14 -23.94 29.22
CA ALA A 71 8.99 -23.71 27.78
C ALA A 71 10.39 -23.51 27.20
N SER A 72 10.80 -24.37 26.26
CA SER A 72 12.18 -24.39 25.76
C SER A 72 12.57 -22.96 25.37
N PRO A 73 13.67 -22.40 25.90
CA PRO A 73 14.05 -20.99 25.67
C PRO A 73 14.12 -20.66 24.17
N MET A 74 14.33 -21.68 23.34
CA MET A 74 14.30 -21.59 21.88
C MET A 74 12.92 -21.18 21.32
N ILE A 75 11.82 -21.66 21.89
CA ILE A 75 10.46 -21.33 21.41
C ILE A 75 10.09 -19.89 21.79
N LEU A 76 10.47 -19.44 22.98
CA LEU A 76 10.29 -18.05 23.40
C LEU A 76 11.08 -17.07 22.51
N GLN A 77 12.29 -17.46 22.09
CA GLN A 77 13.13 -16.68 21.17
C GLN A 77 12.52 -16.55 19.77
N VAL A 78 11.70 -17.50 19.34
CA VAL A 78 11.06 -17.50 18.02
C VAL A 78 9.72 -16.76 18.06
N LEU A 79 9.04 -16.71 19.21
CA LEU A 79 7.74 -16.04 19.37
C LEU A 79 7.81 -14.52 19.15
N ALA A 80 8.83 -13.86 19.70
CA ALA A 80 9.02 -12.42 19.60
C ALA A 80 9.27 -11.92 18.15
N PRO A 81 10.18 -12.51 17.35
CA PRO A 81 10.35 -12.11 15.96
C PRO A 81 9.13 -12.47 15.09
N LEU A 82 8.41 -13.56 15.39
CA LEU A 82 7.17 -13.89 14.68
C LEU A 82 6.05 -12.88 14.94
N SER A 83 5.86 -12.44 16.18
CA SER A 83 4.87 -11.40 16.50
C SER A 83 5.26 -10.05 15.90
N ALA A 84 6.56 -9.70 15.93
CA ALA A 84 7.07 -8.50 15.27
C ALA A 84 6.86 -8.55 13.75
N ALA A 85 7.13 -9.70 13.11
CA ALA A 85 6.88 -9.91 11.69
C ALA A 85 5.39 -9.78 11.35
N MET A 86 4.51 -10.39 12.14
CA MET A 86 3.06 -10.28 11.96
C MET A 86 2.58 -8.82 12.01
N ILE A 87 3.01 -8.05 13.02
CA ILE A 87 2.67 -6.63 13.15
C ILE A 87 3.25 -5.84 11.96
N GLY A 88 4.48 -6.13 11.54
CA GLY A 88 5.13 -5.48 10.40
C GLY A 88 4.38 -5.71 9.08
N PHE A 89 4.01 -6.96 8.79
CA PHE A 89 3.24 -7.28 7.58
C PHE A 89 1.83 -6.68 7.62
N PHE A 90 1.18 -6.63 8.79
CA PHE A 90 -0.11 -5.97 8.96
C PHE A 90 -0.02 -4.46 8.74
N ALA A 91 0.98 -3.79 9.33
CA ALA A 91 1.21 -2.37 9.12
C ALA A 91 1.50 -2.05 7.64
N SER A 92 2.30 -2.88 6.98
CA SER A 92 2.59 -2.77 5.55
C SER A 92 1.35 -2.96 4.68
N TRP A 93 0.48 -3.94 5.02
CA TRP A 93 -0.81 -4.14 4.36
C TRP A 93 -1.72 -2.92 4.50
N CYS A 94 -1.85 -2.36 5.71
CA CYS A 94 -2.63 -1.15 5.96
C CYS A 94 -2.08 0.05 5.17
N ALA A 95 -0.76 0.21 5.12
CA ALA A 95 -0.12 1.24 4.31
C ALA A 95 -0.48 1.07 2.83
N ALA A 96 -0.32 -0.13 2.28
CA ALA A 96 -0.69 -0.43 0.89
C ALA A 96 -2.17 -0.17 0.61
N HIS A 97 -3.07 -0.47 1.55
CA HIS A 97 -4.50 -0.20 1.40
C HIS A 97 -4.83 1.30 1.38
N ASN A 98 -4.16 2.09 2.22
CA ASN A 98 -4.29 3.55 2.23
C ASN A 98 -3.74 4.16 0.93
N CYS A 99 -2.61 3.63 0.43
CA CYS A 99 -2.06 4.02 -0.87
C CYS A 99 -3.06 3.80 -2.00
N ILE A 100 -3.62 2.60 -2.11
CA ILE A 100 -4.58 2.23 -3.17
C ILE A 100 -5.82 3.12 -3.11
N ASN A 101 -6.35 3.38 -1.92
CA ASN A 101 -7.50 4.26 -1.75
C ASN A 101 -7.19 5.71 -2.19
N SER A 102 -5.98 6.20 -1.89
CA SER A 102 -5.53 7.52 -2.35
C SER A 102 -5.36 7.59 -3.87
N ILE A 103 -4.81 6.52 -4.49
CA ILE A 103 -4.71 6.39 -5.95
C ILE A 103 -6.10 6.38 -6.59
N ASP A 104 -7.06 5.62 -6.04
CA ASP A 104 -8.42 5.55 -6.58
C ASP A 104 -9.14 6.90 -6.51
N ARG A 105 -8.97 7.66 -5.43
CA ARG A 105 -9.48 9.04 -5.31
C ARG A 105 -8.83 9.99 -6.31
N SER A 106 -7.53 9.84 -6.54
CA SER A 106 -6.79 10.62 -7.53
C SER A 106 -7.28 10.29 -8.94
N LEU A 107 -7.44 9.01 -9.29
CA LEU A 107 -8.00 8.58 -10.57
C LEU A 107 -9.40 9.13 -10.80
N TYR A 108 -10.26 9.10 -9.78
CA TYR A 108 -11.60 9.67 -9.88
C TYR A 108 -11.57 11.19 -10.11
N ALA A 109 -10.69 11.91 -9.41
CA ALA A 109 -10.53 13.35 -9.60
C ALA A 109 -10.01 13.72 -11.00
N ALA A 110 -9.07 12.92 -11.54
CA ALA A 110 -8.57 13.07 -12.91
C ALA A 110 -9.68 12.83 -13.96
N GLN A 111 -10.45 11.74 -13.81
CA GLN A 111 -11.58 11.43 -14.71
C GLN A 111 -12.70 12.48 -14.65
N ALA A 112 -12.93 13.06 -13.47
CA ALA A 112 -13.89 14.13 -13.27
C ALA A 112 -13.39 15.52 -13.72
N LYS A 113 -12.20 15.62 -14.32
CA LYS A 113 -11.54 16.89 -14.74
C LYS A 113 -11.41 17.90 -13.60
N ARG A 114 -11.26 17.44 -12.36
CA ARG A 114 -11.12 18.29 -11.16
C ARG A 114 -9.65 18.40 -10.75
N TYR A 115 -8.86 19.14 -11.53
CA TYR A 115 -7.40 19.19 -11.43
C TYR A 115 -6.87 19.75 -10.09
N LYS A 116 -7.54 20.75 -9.48
CA LYS A 116 -7.16 21.26 -8.15
C LYS A 116 -7.30 20.22 -7.03
N LEU A 117 -8.31 19.35 -7.13
CA LEU A 117 -8.50 18.25 -6.18
C LEU A 117 -7.49 17.15 -6.42
N PHE A 118 -7.20 16.87 -7.70
CA PHE A 118 -6.17 15.91 -8.08
C PHE A 118 -4.78 16.29 -7.54
N GLU A 119 -4.37 17.56 -7.70
CA GLU A 119 -3.10 18.06 -7.17
C GLU A 119 -2.99 17.85 -5.66
N GLY A 120 -4.06 18.15 -4.92
CA GLY A 120 -4.15 17.90 -3.48
C GLY A 120 -3.93 16.43 -3.12
N PHE A 121 -4.61 15.51 -3.81
CA PHE A 121 -4.46 14.08 -3.56
C PHE A 121 -3.07 13.53 -3.94
N VAL A 122 -2.48 14.01 -5.04
CA VAL A 122 -1.09 13.68 -5.42
C VAL A 122 -0.09 14.22 -4.39
N ARG A 123 -0.39 15.36 -3.76
CA ARG A 123 0.42 15.92 -2.67
C ARG A 123 0.29 15.13 -1.36
N GLU A 124 -0.78 14.36 -1.18
CA GLU A 124 -0.97 13.48 -0.02
C GLU A 124 -0.52 12.03 -0.26
N LEU A 125 -0.21 11.66 -1.50
CA LEU A 125 0.33 10.35 -1.84
C LEU A 125 1.71 10.14 -1.20
N GLN A 126 1.74 9.41 -0.07
CA GLN A 126 2.96 9.02 0.65
C GLN A 126 3.73 7.90 -0.05
N CYS A 127 3.09 7.22 -1.00
CA CYS A 127 3.57 5.98 -1.59
C CYS A 127 4.31 6.20 -2.92
N ALA A 128 4.16 7.38 -3.51
CA ALA A 128 4.93 7.81 -4.67
C ALA A 128 6.30 8.34 -4.23
N SER A 129 7.37 7.96 -4.92
CA SER A 129 8.68 8.56 -4.68
C SER A 129 8.62 10.07 -4.92
N LYS A 130 9.40 10.87 -4.17
CA LYS A 130 9.43 12.33 -4.33
C LYS A 130 9.62 12.77 -5.78
N LYS A 131 10.44 12.03 -6.54
CA LYS A 131 10.70 12.27 -7.97
C LYS A 131 9.52 11.95 -8.88
N LYS A 132 8.77 10.87 -8.60
CA LYS A 132 7.54 10.54 -9.33
C LYS A 132 6.44 11.55 -9.01
N ARG A 133 6.31 11.93 -7.75
CA ARG A 133 5.35 12.92 -7.29
C ARG A 133 5.59 14.30 -7.90
N SER A 134 6.85 14.75 -8.01
CA SER A 134 7.15 16.03 -8.67
C SER A 134 6.75 15.99 -10.14
N LEU A 135 7.05 14.90 -10.87
CA LEU A 135 6.64 14.74 -12.26
C LEU A 135 5.11 14.79 -12.44
N LEU A 136 4.35 14.16 -11.54
CA LEU A 136 2.90 14.20 -11.57
C LEU A 136 2.37 15.62 -11.29
N LEU A 137 2.98 16.35 -10.36
CA LEU A 137 2.61 17.73 -10.07
C LEU A 137 2.99 18.69 -11.20
N ASP A 138 4.13 18.46 -11.87
CA ASP A 138 4.57 19.26 -13.01
C ASP A 138 3.63 19.07 -14.21
N MET A 139 3.19 17.84 -14.48
CA MET A 139 2.18 17.57 -15.53
C MET A 139 0.85 18.27 -15.21
N VAL A 140 0.38 18.18 -13.97
CA VAL A 140 -0.87 18.86 -13.55
C VAL A 140 -0.73 20.38 -13.60
N GLY A 141 0.42 20.91 -13.19
CA GLY A 141 0.72 22.33 -13.28
C GLY A 141 0.73 22.83 -14.72
N SER A 142 1.23 22.02 -15.66
CA SER A 142 1.20 22.32 -17.09
C SER A 142 -0.20 22.27 -17.71
N ILE A 143 -1.13 21.50 -17.14
CA ILE A 143 -2.54 21.41 -17.57
C ILE A 143 -3.38 22.56 -17.00
N VAL A 144 -3.04 23.04 -15.79
CA VAL A 144 -3.81 24.09 -15.09
C VAL A 144 -3.37 25.51 -15.45
N ALA A 145 -2.15 25.69 -15.95
CA ALA A 145 -1.58 26.97 -16.37
C ALA A 145 -2.10 27.43 -17.74
#